data_AF-A0A1C4I2J1-F1
#
_entry.id   AF-A0A1C4I2J1-F1
#
_cell.length_a   1.000
_cell.length_b   1.000
_cell.length_c   1.000
_cell.angle_alpha   90.00
_cell.angle_beta   90.00
_cell.angle_gamma   90.00
#
_symmetry.space_group_name_H-M   'P 1'
#
loop_
_entity.id
_entity.type
_entity.pdbx_description
1 polymer ?
#
loop_
_entity_poly.entity_id
_entity_poly.type
_entity_poly.pdbx_seq_one_letter_code
_entity_poly.pdbx_strand_id
1 'polypeptide(L)'
;MSGGGEGADGFRKRTVSLSTIRWLLAPRWRWRARRLRADHGPTLSHETAWCLVALADDPTNLPYARRRARPVPGVPPGVMVDVWAHLGTAEQQRRRAWLARHGRTPLHLLGIPEEVIELAGLHVVEWALPPDVPSISLVVQQRSWPGQGDGKR
;
A
#
# COMPACT_ATOMS: atom_id res chain seq x y z
N MET A 1 -49.57 -18.39 -34.49
CA MET A 1 -48.55 -19.11 -33.71
C MET A 1 -47.19 -18.83 -34.34
N SER A 2 -46.23 -18.37 -33.51
CA SER A 2 -44.76 -18.42 -33.67
C SER A 2 -44.11 -17.73 -34.88
N GLY A 3 -43.04 -16.94 -34.76
CA GLY A 3 -42.17 -16.52 -33.64
C GLY A 3 -41.38 -15.29 -34.13
N GLY A 4 -41.10 -14.27 -33.32
CA GLY A 4 -40.02 -14.28 -32.31
C GLY A 4 -38.69 -14.24 -33.04
N GLY A 5 -37.96 -13.14 -33.17
CA GLY A 5 -37.69 -12.08 -32.20
C GLY A 5 -36.16 -11.98 -32.09
N GLU A 6 -35.64 -10.90 -32.67
CA GLU A 6 -34.34 -10.23 -32.47
C GLU A 6 -33.15 -10.95 -31.80
N GLY A 7 -32.00 -10.80 -32.46
CA GLY A 7 -30.87 -10.08 -31.86
C GLY A 7 -30.17 -10.74 -30.67
N ALA A 8 -29.10 -11.47 -30.95
CA ALA A 8 -28.00 -11.62 -30.01
C ALA A 8 -26.68 -11.64 -30.78
N ASP A 9 -26.26 -10.45 -31.19
CA ASP A 9 -24.88 -10.15 -31.54
C ASP A 9 -24.02 -10.48 -30.31
N GLY A 10 -23.47 -11.69 -30.31
CA GLY A 10 -22.68 -12.24 -29.24
C GLY A 10 -21.35 -11.50 -29.16
N PHE A 11 -21.38 -10.34 -28.53
CA PHE A 11 -20.20 -9.58 -28.11
C PHE A 11 -19.39 -10.46 -27.15
N ARG A 12 -18.56 -11.34 -27.72
CA ARG A 12 -17.52 -12.10 -27.04
C ARG A 12 -16.58 -11.07 -26.42
N LYS A 13 -16.89 -10.64 -25.20
CA LYS A 13 -15.89 -10.12 -24.28
C LYS A 13 -14.81 -11.18 -24.18
N ARG A 14 -13.72 -10.99 -24.92
CA ARG A 14 -12.47 -11.71 -24.73
C ARG A 14 -12.03 -11.40 -23.31
N THR A 15 -12.43 -12.25 -22.37
CA THR A 15 -11.88 -12.26 -21.02
C THR A 15 -10.42 -12.65 -21.16
N VAL A 16 -9.56 -11.66 -21.40
CA VAL A 16 -8.13 -11.83 -21.23
C VAL A 16 -7.96 -12.32 -19.80
N SER A 17 -7.46 -13.54 -19.63
CA SER A 17 -7.29 -14.13 -18.31
C SER A 17 -6.46 -13.17 -17.45
N LEU A 18 -6.94 -12.84 -16.25
CA LEU A 18 -6.23 -11.99 -15.28
C LEU A 18 -4.81 -12.52 -15.03
N SER A 19 -4.61 -13.83 -15.16
CA SER A 19 -3.31 -14.49 -15.10
C SER A 19 -2.34 -14.02 -16.20
N THR A 20 -2.83 -13.78 -17.42
CA THR A 20 -2.02 -13.36 -18.57
C THR A 20 -1.60 -11.89 -18.46
N ILE A 21 -2.51 -11.01 -18.02
CA ILE A 21 -2.20 -9.60 -17.74
C ILE A 21 -1.17 -9.49 -16.61
N ARG A 22 -1.31 -10.31 -15.57
CA ARG A 22 -0.38 -10.35 -14.43
C ARG A 22 1.07 -10.68 -14.82
N TRP A 23 1.28 -11.56 -15.79
CA TRP A 23 2.63 -11.90 -16.27
C TRP A 23 3.23 -10.83 -17.19
N LEU A 24 2.42 -10.21 -18.04
CA LEU A 24 2.85 -9.10 -18.89
C LEU A 24 3.24 -7.86 -18.07
N LEU A 25 2.57 -7.61 -16.94
CA LEU A 25 2.87 -6.49 -16.06
C LEU A 25 3.93 -6.80 -14.99
N ALA A 26 4.35 -8.05 -14.83
CA ALA A 26 5.33 -8.44 -13.81
C ALA A 26 6.65 -7.65 -13.86
N PRO A 27 7.22 -7.31 -15.05
CA PRO A 27 8.41 -6.45 -15.11
C PRO A 27 8.13 -5.02 -14.61
N ARG A 28 6.97 -4.46 -14.98
CA ARG A 28 6.55 -3.12 -14.55
C ARG A 28 6.30 -3.08 -13.05
N TRP A 29 5.65 -4.10 -12.51
CA TRP A 29 5.42 -4.24 -11.06
C TRP A 29 6.74 -4.41 -10.32
N ARG A 30 7.69 -5.19 -10.85
CA ARG A 30 9.03 -5.33 -10.29
C ARG A 30 9.77 -4.00 -10.23
N TRP A 31 9.73 -3.22 -11.30
CA TRP A 31 10.36 -1.90 -11.33
C TRP A 31 9.68 -0.93 -10.37
N ARG A 32 8.35 -0.85 -10.38
CA ARG A 32 7.58 0.00 -9.46
C ARG A 32 7.83 -0.38 -7.99
N ALA A 33 7.89 -1.66 -7.66
CA ALA A 33 8.16 -2.12 -6.30
C ALA A 33 9.59 -1.81 -5.86
N ARG A 34 10.57 -1.95 -6.76
CA ARG A 34 11.96 -1.53 -6.49
C ARG A 34 12.06 -0.03 -6.28
N ARG A 35 11.38 0.75 -7.11
CA ARG A 35 11.36 2.21 -7.00
C ARG A 35 10.68 2.65 -5.71
N LEU A 36 9.50 2.11 -5.41
CA LEU A 36 8.78 2.37 -4.16
C LEU A 36 9.67 2.07 -2.95
N ARG A 37 10.40 0.95 -2.94
CA ARG A 37 11.31 0.61 -1.84
C ARG A 37 12.52 1.56 -1.76
N ALA A 38 13.08 1.98 -2.89
CA ALA A 38 14.17 2.95 -2.90
C ALA A 38 13.72 4.31 -2.35
N ASP A 39 12.54 4.75 -2.77
CA ASP A 39 11.93 6.01 -2.38
C ASP A 39 11.52 5.98 -0.90
N HIS A 40 10.77 4.96 -0.49
CA HIS A 40 10.30 4.77 0.89
C HIS A 40 11.43 4.47 1.88
N GLY A 41 12.45 3.71 1.47
CA GLY A 41 13.57 3.33 2.33
C GLY A 41 13.45 1.92 2.95
N PRO A 42 14.36 1.58 3.88
CA PRO A 42 14.61 0.20 4.29
C PRO A 42 13.49 -0.44 5.13
N THR A 43 12.61 0.37 5.73
CA THR A 43 11.46 -0.14 6.51
C THR A 43 10.44 -0.89 5.64
N LEU A 44 10.45 -0.67 4.32
CA LEU A 44 9.57 -1.34 3.40
C LEU A 44 10.24 -2.60 2.81
N SER A 45 9.73 -3.76 3.22
CA SER A 45 10.20 -5.04 2.67
C SER A 45 9.89 -5.15 1.17
N HIS A 46 10.69 -5.94 0.44
CA HIS A 46 10.45 -6.16 -0.99
C HIS A 46 9.08 -6.84 -1.25
N GLU A 47 8.70 -7.79 -0.41
CA GLU A 47 7.44 -8.51 -0.50
C GLU A 47 6.25 -7.58 -0.26
N THR A 48 6.33 -6.73 0.76
CA THR A 48 5.31 -5.71 1.05
C THR A 48 5.22 -4.69 -0.09
N ALA A 49 6.35 -4.18 -0.59
CA ALA A 49 6.38 -3.25 -1.72
C ALA A 49 5.71 -3.83 -2.98
N TRP A 50 5.93 -5.12 -3.25
CA TRP A 50 5.28 -5.79 -4.36
C TRP A 50 3.76 -5.89 -4.18
N CYS A 51 3.31 -6.26 -2.98
CA CYS A 51 1.88 -6.38 -2.68
C CYS A 51 1.18 -5.02 -2.78
N LEU A 52 1.80 -3.96 -2.26
CA LEU A 52 1.28 -2.59 -2.38
C LEU A 52 1.16 -2.19 -3.86
N VAL A 53 2.22 -2.36 -4.66
CA VAL A 53 2.14 -2.03 -6.09
C VAL A 53 1.05 -2.82 -6.82
N ALA A 54 0.85 -4.09 -6.49
CA ALA A 54 -0.23 -4.89 -7.09
C ALA A 54 -1.63 -4.40 -6.68
N LEU A 55 -1.81 -4.03 -5.41
CA LEU A 55 -3.08 -3.46 -4.90
C LEU A 55 -3.38 -2.07 -5.49
N ALA A 56 -2.34 -1.25 -5.68
CA ALA A 56 -2.45 0.06 -6.32
C ALA A 56 -2.81 -0.02 -7.81
N ASP A 57 -2.41 -1.10 -8.47
CA ASP A 57 -2.73 -1.34 -9.88
C ASP A 57 -4.16 -1.88 -10.03
N ASP A 58 -4.55 -2.81 -9.15
CA ASP A 58 -5.88 -3.41 -9.14
C ASP A 58 -6.23 -4.00 -7.74
N PRO A 59 -7.26 -3.49 -7.05
CA PRO A 59 -7.74 -4.01 -5.76
C PRO A 59 -8.15 -5.50 -5.78
N THR A 60 -8.47 -6.07 -6.95
CA THR A 60 -8.79 -7.52 -7.06
C THR A 60 -7.59 -8.41 -6.72
N ASN A 61 -6.37 -7.85 -6.62
CA ASN A 61 -5.19 -8.54 -6.11
C ASN A 61 -5.20 -8.76 -4.59
N LEU A 62 -6.25 -8.38 -3.88
CA LEU A 62 -6.37 -8.58 -2.43
C LEU A 62 -6.14 -10.04 -1.98
N PRO A 63 -6.70 -11.10 -2.62
CA PRO A 63 -6.39 -12.48 -2.27
C PRO A 63 -4.93 -12.85 -2.52
N TYR A 64 -4.28 -12.23 -3.51
CA TYR A 64 -2.86 -12.43 -3.79
C TYR A 64 -2.00 -11.81 -2.68
N ALA A 65 -2.31 -10.57 -2.27
CA ALA A 65 -1.61 -9.88 -1.21
C ALA A 65 -1.78 -10.60 0.13
N ARG A 66 -3.00 -11.04 0.46
CA ARG A 66 -3.32 -11.80 1.68
C ARG A 66 -2.55 -13.11 1.80
N ARG A 67 -2.31 -13.81 0.69
CA ARG A 67 -1.48 -15.05 0.69
C ARG A 67 0.01 -14.80 0.92
N ARG A 68 0.49 -13.58 0.67
CA ARG A 68 1.89 -13.19 0.84
C ARG A 68 2.15 -12.34 2.09
N ALA A 69 1.09 -11.82 2.70
CA ALA A 69 1.17 -11.16 3.98
C ALA A 69 1.79 -12.12 5.00
N ARG A 70 2.92 -11.72 5.59
CA ARG A 70 3.52 -12.43 6.71
C ARG A 70 2.93 -11.85 7.99
N PRO A 71 2.28 -12.66 8.84
CA PRO A 71 1.79 -12.17 10.11
C PRO A 71 2.98 -11.73 10.97
N VAL A 72 2.87 -10.54 11.57
CA VAL A 72 3.80 -10.10 12.61
C VAL A 72 3.16 -10.39 13.96
N PRO A 73 3.75 -11.26 14.81
CA PRO A 73 3.15 -11.62 16.09
C PRO A 73 2.85 -10.40 16.97
N GLY A 74 1.62 -10.32 17.48
CA GLY A 74 1.20 -9.25 18.40
C GLY A 74 0.97 -7.89 17.74
N VAL A 75 1.05 -7.79 16.40
CA VAL A 75 0.79 -6.56 15.65
C VAL A 75 -0.45 -6.77 14.78
N PRO A 76 -1.47 -5.89 14.82
CA PRO A 76 -2.56 -5.93 13.87
C PRO A 76 -2.08 -5.46 12.48
N PRO A 77 -2.65 -5.99 11.38
CA PRO A 77 -2.38 -5.48 10.04
C PRO A 77 -2.87 -4.04 9.92
N GLY A 78 -2.21 -3.25 9.07
CA GLY A 78 -2.50 -1.83 8.88
C GLY A 78 -1.26 -0.99 8.68
N VAL A 79 -1.45 0.33 8.75
CA VAL A 79 -0.37 1.31 8.62
C VAL A 79 0.02 1.82 10.00
N MET A 80 1.27 1.59 10.37
CA MET A 80 1.89 2.19 11.55
C MET A 80 2.74 3.37 11.11
N VAL A 81 2.80 4.43 11.91
CA VAL A 81 3.68 5.56 11.63
C VAL A 81 4.98 5.38 12.42
N ASP A 82 6.14 5.57 11.79
CA ASP A 82 7.41 5.62 12.53
C ASP A 82 7.52 6.87 13.41
N VAL A 83 8.60 6.97 14.18
CA VAL A 83 8.82 8.11 15.07
C VAL A 83 9.90 8.99 14.48
N TRP A 84 9.54 10.20 14.05
CA TRP A 84 10.45 11.16 13.42
C TRP A 84 11.73 11.38 14.23
N ALA A 85 11.59 11.51 15.56
CA ALA A 85 12.70 11.76 16.47
C ALA A 85 13.71 10.59 16.55
N HIS A 86 13.33 9.38 16.17
CA HIS A 86 14.23 8.21 16.14
C HIS A 86 14.97 8.08 14.79
N LEU A 87 14.66 8.91 13.80
CA LEU A 87 15.34 8.89 12.51
C LEU A 87 16.69 9.60 12.61
N GLY A 88 17.74 9.00 12.04
CA GLY A 88 19.04 9.66 11.90
C GLY A 88 18.96 10.89 10.98
N THR A 89 19.87 11.86 11.17
CA THR A 89 19.87 13.15 10.46
C THR A 89 19.84 13.00 8.93
N ALA A 90 20.57 12.04 8.37
CA ALA A 90 20.59 11.78 6.93
C ALA A 90 19.22 11.33 6.39
N GLU A 91 18.50 10.51 7.15
CA GLU A 91 17.15 10.06 6.78
C GLU A 91 16.13 11.19 6.90
N GLN A 92 16.22 12.00 7.95
CA GLN A 92 15.40 13.20 8.10
C GLN A 92 15.58 14.16 6.92
N GLN A 93 16.83 14.41 6.51
CA GLN A 93 17.13 15.26 5.35
C GLN A 93 16.59 14.66 4.05
N ARG A 94 16.75 13.35 3.83
CA ARG A 94 16.22 12.64 2.66
C ARG A 94 14.71 12.77 2.56
N ARG A 95 13.98 12.54 3.67
CA ARG A 95 12.52 12.66 3.72
C ARG A 95 12.05 14.10 3.52
N ARG A 96 12.74 15.09 4.11
CA ARG A 96 12.46 16.51 3.85
C ARG A 96 12.61 16.87 2.38
N ALA A 97 13.72 16.47 1.74
CA ALA A 97 13.95 16.72 0.33
C ALA A 97 12.89 16.04 -0.56
N TRP A 98 12.46 14.83 -0.18
CA TRP A 98 11.34 14.16 -0.84
C TRP A 98 10.03 14.93 -0.71
N LEU A 99 9.64 15.29 0.51
CA LEU A 99 8.41 16.02 0.78
C LEU A 99 8.39 17.39 0.11
N ALA A 100 9.52 18.10 0.07
CA ALA A 100 9.65 19.36 -0.66
C ALA A 100 9.40 19.19 -2.18
N ARG A 101 9.82 18.05 -2.76
CA ARG A 101 9.64 17.77 -4.19
C ARG A 101 8.25 17.21 -4.53
N HIS A 102 7.67 16.39 -3.66
CA HIS A 102 6.49 15.59 -3.96
C HIS A 102 5.24 15.94 -3.14
N GLY A 103 5.39 16.68 -2.06
CA GLY A 103 4.30 17.11 -1.16
C GLY A 103 3.65 15.98 -0.33
N ARG A 104 4.02 14.71 -0.56
CA ARG A 104 3.41 13.52 0.05
C ARG A 104 4.44 12.41 0.24
N THR A 105 4.17 11.48 1.16
CA THR A 105 5.01 10.29 1.35
C THR A 105 4.90 9.34 0.15
N PRO A 106 5.88 8.43 -0.05
CA PRO A 106 5.83 7.46 -1.15
C PRO A 106 4.58 6.56 -1.13
N LEU A 107 4.11 6.15 0.06
CA LEU A 107 2.91 5.33 0.19
C LEU A 107 1.64 6.14 -0.09
N HIS A 108 1.55 7.40 0.34
CA HIS A 108 0.44 8.30 -0.03
C HIS A 108 0.37 8.59 -1.54
N LEU A 109 1.52 8.71 -2.22
CA LEU A 109 1.56 8.84 -3.68
C LEU A 109 1.09 7.58 -4.40
N LEU A 110 1.19 6.41 -3.76
CA LEU A 110 0.73 5.15 -4.31
C LEU A 110 -0.79 5.06 -4.32
N GLY A 111 -1.48 5.84 -3.47
CA GLY A 111 -2.94 6.01 -3.51
C GLY A 111 -3.74 4.81 -3.03
N ILE A 112 -3.15 3.92 -2.24
CA ILE A 112 -3.85 2.76 -1.68
C ILE A 112 -4.53 3.19 -0.37
N PRO A 113 -5.84 2.95 -0.20
CA PRO A 113 -6.51 3.17 1.07
C PRO A 113 -5.95 2.28 2.18
N GLU A 114 -5.85 2.78 3.41
CA GLU A 114 -5.36 2.00 4.55
C GLU A 114 -6.22 0.74 4.78
N GLU A 115 -7.53 0.83 4.56
CA GLU A 115 -8.46 -0.29 4.70
C GLU A 115 -8.10 -1.45 3.77
N VAL A 116 -7.56 -1.15 2.57
CA VAL A 116 -7.11 -2.18 1.64
C VAL A 116 -5.83 -2.85 2.14
N ILE A 117 -4.94 -2.09 2.80
CA ILE A 117 -3.71 -2.60 3.42
C ILE A 117 -4.07 -3.50 4.62
N GLU A 118 -5.00 -3.06 5.48
CA GLU A 118 -5.55 -3.83 6.60
C GLU A 118 -6.19 -5.14 6.12
N LEU A 119 -7.10 -5.06 5.14
CA LEU A 119 -7.79 -6.23 4.59
C LEU A 119 -6.83 -7.20 3.88
N ALA A 120 -5.75 -6.69 3.29
CA ALA A 120 -4.69 -7.52 2.71
C ALA A 120 -3.82 -8.20 3.79
N GLY A 121 -3.99 -7.87 5.07
CA GLY A 121 -3.18 -8.41 6.16
C GLY A 121 -1.75 -7.86 6.19
N LEU A 122 -1.48 -6.74 5.49
CA LEU A 122 -0.14 -6.19 5.40
C LEU A 122 0.17 -5.31 6.61
N HIS A 123 1.42 -5.38 7.06
CA HIS A 123 1.98 -4.43 8.03
C HIS A 123 2.90 -3.47 7.27
N VAL A 124 2.61 -2.18 7.35
CA VAL A 124 3.40 -1.14 6.68
C VAL A 124 3.78 -0.08 7.71
N VAL A 125 5.06 0.26 7.77
CA VAL A 125 5.55 1.40 8.55
C VAL A 125 5.65 2.60 7.63
N GLU A 126 4.73 3.55 7.73
CA GLU A 126 4.71 4.82 7.03
C GLU A 126 5.58 5.87 7.74
N TRP A 127 6.00 6.89 7.00
CA TRP A 127 6.78 8.00 7.50
C TRP A 127 5.95 8.90 8.44
N ALA A 128 6.48 9.16 9.64
CA ALA A 128 6.13 10.38 10.35
C ALA A 128 6.57 11.61 9.54
N LEU A 129 5.80 12.68 9.66
CA LEU A 129 6.22 13.96 9.12
C LEU A 129 7.22 14.67 10.01
N PRO A 130 8.02 15.58 9.41
CA PRO A 130 8.75 16.57 10.17
C PRO A 130 7.80 17.38 11.06
N PRO A 131 8.20 17.76 12.29
CA PRO A 131 7.37 18.53 13.22
C PRO A 131 7.00 19.93 12.68
N ASP A 132 7.77 20.42 11.71
CA ASP A 132 7.56 21.70 11.02
C ASP A 132 6.51 21.64 9.90
N VAL A 133 6.05 20.45 9.50
CA VAL A 133 5.04 20.29 8.45
C VAL A 133 3.67 20.09 9.09
N PRO A 134 2.68 20.97 8.82
CA PRO A 134 1.35 20.83 9.39
C PRO A 134 0.68 19.51 8.95
N SER A 135 0.26 18.71 9.93
CA SER A 135 -0.34 17.37 9.77
C SER A 135 -1.69 17.34 9.04
N ILE A 136 -2.13 18.47 8.50
CA ILE A 136 -3.44 18.68 7.87
C ILE A 136 -3.56 17.89 6.55
N SER A 137 -2.45 17.43 5.98
CA SER A 137 -2.40 16.55 4.80
C SER A 137 -2.36 15.04 5.11
N LEU A 138 -2.53 14.65 6.38
CA LEU A 138 -2.41 13.27 6.88
C LEU A 138 -3.57 12.86 7.77
N VAL A 139 -4.79 13.30 7.43
CA VAL A 139 -6.00 12.81 8.08
C VAL A 139 -6.29 11.39 7.60
N VAL A 140 -5.42 10.46 8.03
CA VAL A 140 -5.50 9.00 8.25
C VAL A 140 -4.13 8.65 8.84
N GLN A 141 -3.83 9.09 10.07
CA GLN A 141 -2.56 8.80 10.76
C GLN A 141 -2.71 8.34 12.21
N GLN A 142 -3.95 8.18 12.70
CA GLN A 142 -4.17 7.80 14.09
C GLN A 142 -5.18 6.67 14.19
N ARG A 143 -4.70 5.44 14.00
CA ARG A 143 -5.00 4.41 15.00
C ARG A 143 -3.80 4.29 15.91
N SER A 144 -3.87 4.98 17.04
CA SER A 144 -3.01 4.70 18.18
C SER A 144 -3.24 3.25 18.61
N TRP A 145 -2.13 2.54 18.76
CA TRP A 145 -2.05 1.18 19.27
C TRP A 145 -2.79 1.03 20.62
N PRO A 146 -3.79 0.14 20.77
CA PRO A 146 -4.30 -0.21 22.08
C PRO A 146 -3.42 -1.34 22.64
N GLY A 147 -2.45 -0.99 23.48
CA GLY A 147 -1.61 -2.03 24.09
C GLY A 147 -0.34 -1.54 24.75
N GLN A 148 -0.44 -0.52 25.60
CA GLN A 148 0.58 -0.31 26.63
C GLN A 148 -0.05 0.25 27.89
N GLY A 149 -0.32 -0.65 28.84
CA GLY A 149 -0.47 -0.33 30.26
C GLY A 149 -1.90 -0.26 30.77
N ASP A 150 -2.40 -1.39 31.28
CA ASP A 150 -3.12 -1.39 32.56
C ASP A 150 -2.56 -2.53 33.43
N GLY A 151 -1.29 -2.34 33.80
CA GLY A 151 -0.76 -2.90 35.03
C GLY A 151 -0.84 -1.82 36.10
N LYS A 152 -1.92 -1.83 36.89
CA LYS A 152 -2.00 -1.39 38.30
C LYS A 152 -3.47 -1.38 38.77
N ARG A 153 -3.90 -2.44 39.45
CA ARG A 153 -4.01 -2.53 40.93
C ARG A 153 -4.64 -3.87 41.31
#